data_AF-A0A5C7XLG1-F1
#
_entry.id   AF-A0A5C7XLG1-F1
#
_cell.length_a   1.000
_cell.length_b   1.000
_cell.length_c   1.000
_cell.angle_alpha   90.00
_cell.angle_beta   90.00
_cell.angle_gamma   90.00
#
_symmetry.space_group_name_H-M   'P 1'
#
loop_
_entity.id
_entity.type
_entity.pdbx_description
1 polymer ?
#
loop_
_entity_poly.entity_id
_entity_poly.type
_entity_poly.pdbx_seq_one_letter_code
_entity_poly.pdbx_strand_id
1 'polypeptide(L)'
;MKAQMTRTEPRVIEAENWRLTLGKYVEVADHHMPEWVEIETFGFDSPDFRARIELRDNVPRLVELSWRSKPGSREIMRKDLDQSISVWIDTLYAQLVIVVDRDEQMVKVNLDSTTDLHRAIRGFLEDRRSGKRRITGDFLQQVAAVYRQNIDYAPTATVARTFGVKHRQATDYVKQARDRGFLPPTKQGRAKA
;
A
#
# COMPACT_ATOMS: atom_id res chain seq x y z
N MET A 1 -0.31 25.65 2.32
CA MET A 1 0.80 25.72 3.31
C MET A 1 1.17 24.27 3.65
N LYS A 2 2.20 23.70 3.02
CA LYS A 2 2.55 22.27 3.17
C LYS A 2 3.24 22.07 4.51
N ALA A 3 2.53 21.51 5.49
CA ALA A 3 3.16 21.07 6.73
C ALA A 3 4.04 19.86 6.41
N GLN A 4 5.34 20.08 6.27
CA GLN A 4 6.35 19.03 6.21
C GLN A 4 6.30 18.25 7.52
N MET A 5 5.60 17.11 7.53
CA MET A 5 5.69 16.09 8.59
C MET A 5 7.00 15.29 8.45
N THR A 6 8.13 15.97 8.30
CA THR A 6 9.46 15.39 8.53
C THR A 6 9.75 15.40 10.03
N ARG A 7 9.00 14.63 10.81
CA ARG A 7 9.36 14.35 12.21
C ARG A 7 10.21 13.09 12.23
N THR A 8 11.47 13.27 12.64
CA THR A 8 12.52 12.23 12.60
C THR A 8 12.38 11.21 13.72
N GLU A 9 11.64 11.51 14.77
CA GLU A 9 11.52 10.67 15.96
C GLU A 9 10.28 9.75 15.93
N PRO A 10 10.40 8.51 16.43
CA PRO A 10 9.26 7.61 16.56
C PRO A 10 8.14 8.24 17.39
N ARG A 11 6.90 8.12 16.93
CA ARG A 11 5.74 8.57 17.70
C ARG A 11 5.25 7.44 18.59
N VAL A 12 5.29 7.65 19.90
CA VAL A 12 4.73 6.74 20.90
C VAL A 12 3.35 7.24 21.33
N ILE A 13 2.37 6.35 21.35
CA ILE A 13 1.04 6.56 21.93
C ILE A 13 0.83 5.42 22.93
N GLU A 14 0.57 5.76 24.19
CA GLU A 14 0.49 4.78 25.27
C GLU A 14 -0.78 5.02 26.10
N ALA A 15 -1.37 3.91 26.54
CA ALA A 15 -2.47 3.86 27.47
C ALA A 15 -2.15 2.84 28.57
N GLU A 16 -3.07 2.67 29.53
CA GLU A 16 -2.87 1.81 30.71
C GLU A 16 -2.46 0.36 30.36
N ASN A 17 -2.93 -0.16 29.22
CA ASN A 17 -2.84 -1.57 28.86
C ASN A 17 -2.37 -1.80 27.41
N TRP A 18 -1.95 -0.76 26.71
CA TRP A 18 -1.38 -0.89 25.38
C TRP A 18 -0.43 0.25 25.03
N ARG A 19 0.49 -0.04 24.10
CA ARG A 19 1.43 0.91 23.51
C ARG A 19 1.44 0.74 21.99
N LEU A 20 1.41 1.86 21.27
CA LEU A 20 1.59 1.93 19.83
C LEU A 20 2.80 2.81 19.54
N THR A 21 3.77 2.28 18.82
CA THR A 21 4.93 3.03 18.35
C THR A 21 4.94 3.06 16.83
N LEU A 22 5.12 4.24 16.27
CA LEU A 22 5.07 4.48 14.83
C LEU A 22 6.41 5.04 14.35
N GLY A 23 6.87 4.51 13.22
CA GLY A 23 7.95 5.10 12.44
C GLY A 23 7.52 6.41 11.76
N LYS A 24 8.45 6.96 10.97
CA LYS A 24 8.18 8.15 10.17
C LYS A 24 7.12 7.82 9.12
N TYR A 25 6.36 8.82 8.69
CA TYR A 25 5.46 8.66 7.56
C TYR A 25 6.23 8.86 6.25
N VAL A 26 6.01 7.96 5.30
CA VAL A 26 6.51 8.05 3.93
C VAL A 26 5.35 8.13 2.95
N GLU A 27 5.60 8.79 1.83
CA GLU A 27 4.64 8.92 0.74
C GLU A 27 4.70 7.68 -0.16
N VAL A 28 3.52 7.09 -0.39
CA VAL A 28 3.33 5.90 -1.20
C VAL A 28 2.14 6.13 -2.11
N ALA A 29 2.40 6.62 -3.32
CA ALA A 29 1.36 7.17 -4.19
C ALA A 29 0.58 8.29 -3.47
N ASP A 30 -0.75 8.25 -3.49
CA ASP A 30 -1.68 9.19 -2.84
C ASP A 30 -1.90 8.92 -1.34
N HIS A 31 -1.02 8.15 -0.71
CA HIS A 31 -1.14 7.73 0.69
C HIS A 31 0.13 8.09 1.47
N HIS A 32 -0.04 8.61 2.69
CA HIS A 32 1.02 8.66 3.68
C HIS A 32 0.90 7.45 4.62
N MET A 33 1.98 6.68 4.72
CA MET A 33 2.03 5.42 5.45
C MET A 33 3.22 5.43 6.42
N PRO A 34 3.09 4.88 7.64
CA PRO A 34 4.22 4.77 8.55
C PRO A 34 5.23 3.73 8.02
N GLU A 35 6.54 4.01 8.05
CA GLU A 35 7.59 3.05 7.65
C GLU A 35 7.52 1.74 8.46
N TRP A 36 7.04 1.83 9.69
CA TRP A 36 6.74 0.70 10.53
C TRP A 36 5.74 1.08 11.62
N VAL A 37 5.05 0.06 12.15
CA VAL A 37 4.10 0.14 13.26
C VAL A 37 4.43 -0.99 14.21
N GLU A 38 4.46 -0.70 15.50
CA GLU A 38 4.58 -1.69 16.55
C GLU A 38 3.47 -1.48 17.57
N ILE A 39 2.72 -2.55 17.88
CA ILE A 39 1.71 -2.55 18.91
C ILE A 39 2.09 -3.55 20.00
N GLU A 40 1.92 -3.15 21.25
CA GLU A 40 2.06 -3.97 22.44
C GLU A 40 0.76 -3.87 23.25
N THR A 41 0.26 -4.97 23.78
CA THR A 41 -0.81 -4.98 24.78
C THR A 41 -0.35 -5.77 26.00
N PHE A 42 -0.62 -5.27 27.21
CA PHE A 42 -0.10 -5.82 28.46
C PHE A 42 -1.04 -5.50 29.64
N GLY A 43 -0.78 -6.12 30.79
CA GLY A 43 -1.44 -5.76 32.07
C GLY A 43 -2.80 -6.41 32.30
N PHE A 44 -3.24 -7.31 31.43
CA PHE A 44 -4.49 -8.06 31.59
C PHE A 44 -4.27 -9.44 32.24
N ASP A 45 -5.35 -10.14 32.54
CA ASP A 45 -5.37 -11.57 32.86
C ASP A 45 -5.03 -12.46 31.64
N SER A 46 -4.71 -11.85 30.51
CA SER A 46 -4.33 -12.47 29.23
C SER A 46 -2.83 -12.33 28.95
N PRO A 47 -2.26 -13.18 28.08
CA PRO A 47 -0.88 -13.03 27.65
C PRO A 47 -0.63 -11.64 27.06
N ASP A 48 0.54 -11.07 27.32
CA ASP A 48 1.00 -9.91 26.56
C ASP A 48 1.04 -10.27 25.08
N PHE A 49 0.75 -9.30 24.22
CA PHE A 49 0.81 -9.45 22.78
C PHE A 49 1.68 -8.35 22.18
N ARG A 50 2.48 -8.70 21.18
CA ARG A 50 3.28 -7.76 20.41
C ARG A 50 3.21 -8.10 18.93
N ALA A 51 3.01 -7.08 18.10
CA ALA A 51 3.08 -7.20 16.65
C ALA A 51 3.84 -6.02 16.04
N ARG A 52 4.70 -6.33 15.06
CA ARG A 52 5.45 -5.34 14.30
C ARG A 52 5.19 -5.51 12.82
N ILE A 53 4.75 -4.43 12.18
CA ILE A 53 4.53 -4.36 10.74
C ILE A 53 5.51 -3.36 10.16
N GLU A 54 6.22 -3.74 9.10
CA GLU A 54 7.14 -2.89 8.38
C GLU A 54 6.68 -2.70 6.94
N LEU A 55 6.82 -1.47 6.45
CA LEU A 55 6.62 -1.14 5.05
C LEU A 55 7.90 -1.49 4.27
N ARG A 56 7.89 -2.62 3.55
CA ARG A 56 9.02 -3.06 2.73
C ARG A 56 8.62 -3.05 1.26
N ASP A 57 9.40 -2.35 0.43
CA ASP A 57 9.09 -2.13 -1.00
C ASP A 57 7.69 -1.58 -1.22
N ASN A 58 7.26 -0.66 -0.35
CA ASN A 58 5.90 -0.10 -0.32
C ASN A 58 4.79 -1.15 -0.11
N VAL A 59 5.11 -2.28 0.53
CA VAL A 59 4.16 -3.33 0.93
C VAL A 59 4.26 -3.54 2.44
N PRO A 60 3.18 -3.37 3.22
CA PRO A 60 3.23 -3.67 4.65
C PRO A 60 3.35 -5.17 4.87
N ARG A 61 4.30 -5.57 5.72
CA ARG A 61 4.61 -6.95 6.07
C ARG A 61 4.67 -7.09 7.58
N LEU A 62 3.97 -8.07 8.13
CA LEU A 62 4.12 -8.47 9.53
C LEU A 62 5.48 -9.15 9.68
N VAL A 63 6.38 -8.55 10.48
CA VAL A 63 7.76 -9.02 10.67
C VAL A 63 8.00 -9.58 12.06
N GLU A 64 7.14 -9.25 13.02
CA GLU A 64 7.14 -9.82 14.37
C GLU A 64 5.71 -10.03 14.83
N LEU A 65 5.48 -11.18 15.47
CA LEU A 65 4.23 -11.52 16.13
C LEU A 65 4.58 -12.41 17.33
N SER A 66 4.23 -11.99 18.53
CA SER A 66 4.52 -12.75 19.74
C SER A 66 3.44 -12.61 20.80
N TRP A 67 3.33 -13.68 21.60
CA TRP A 67 2.56 -13.69 22.83
C TRP A 67 3.47 -14.11 23.98
N ARG A 68 3.27 -13.51 25.14
CA ARG A 68 4.05 -13.83 26.33
C ARG A 68 3.14 -13.94 27.55
N SER A 69 3.02 -15.15 28.09
CA SER A 69 2.38 -15.35 29.39
C SER A 69 3.36 -14.97 30.51
N LYS A 70 2.88 -14.17 31.46
CA LYS A 70 3.57 -13.75 32.69
C LYS A 70 2.99 -14.49 33.90
N PRO A 71 3.73 -14.58 35.02
CA PRO A 71 3.15 -15.02 36.30
C PRO A 71 1.88 -14.22 36.62
N GLY A 72 0.77 -14.90 36.87
CA GLY A 72 -0.54 -14.29 37.14
C GLY A 72 -1.43 -14.04 35.92
N SER A 73 -0.90 -14.19 34.69
CA SER A 73 -1.73 -14.24 33.48
C SER A 73 -2.13 -15.67 33.15
N ARG A 74 -3.19 -15.86 32.38
CA ARG A 74 -3.53 -17.19 31.83
C ARG A 74 -2.48 -17.65 30.82
N GLU A 75 -2.50 -18.94 30.51
CA GLU A 75 -1.70 -19.55 29.46
C GLU A 75 -2.10 -19.05 28.06
N ILE A 76 -1.17 -19.16 27.10
CA ILE A 76 -1.44 -18.88 25.68
C ILE A 76 -2.36 -19.97 25.14
N MET A 77 -3.49 -19.58 24.58
CA MET A 77 -4.53 -20.50 24.08
C MET A 77 -4.60 -20.44 22.56
N ARG A 78 -5.22 -21.46 21.95
CA ARG A 78 -5.46 -21.47 20.49
C ARG A 78 -6.18 -20.23 19.99
N LYS A 79 -7.15 -19.69 20.75
CA LYS A 79 -7.89 -18.46 20.39
C LYS A 79 -6.98 -17.22 20.23
N ASP A 80 -5.82 -17.22 20.88
CA ASP A 80 -4.85 -16.13 20.75
C ASP A 80 -4.12 -16.21 19.40
N LEU A 81 -3.96 -17.43 18.87
CA LEU A 81 -3.25 -17.73 17.62
C LEU A 81 -4.18 -17.78 16.39
N ASP A 82 -5.50 -17.88 16.59
CA ASP A 82 -6.47 -18.22 15.53
C ASP A 82 -6.76 -17.05 14.56
N GLN A 83 -6.20 -15.86 14.79
CA GLN A 83 -6.32 -14.74 13.87
C GLN A 83 -5.32 -14.84 12.70
N SER A 84 -5.83 -14.75 11.47
CA SER A 84 -4.99 -14.69 10.28
C SER A 84 -4.06 -13.47 10.32
N ILE A 85 -2.79 -13.66 9.93
CA ILE A 85 -1.78 -12.59 9.76
C ILE A 85 -2.33 -11.42 8.94
N SER A 86 -3.15 -11.70 7.93
CA SER A 86 -3.77 -10.68 7.08
C SER A 86 -4.72 -9.77 7.86
N VAL A 87 -5.42 -10.29 8.86
CA VAL A 87 -6.32 -9.52 9.72
C VAL A 87 -5.53 -8.50 10.53
N TRP A 88 -4.35 -8.84 11.05
CA TRP A 88 -3.54 -7.90 11.80
C TRP A 88 -3.04 -6.74 10.94
N ILE A 89 -2.57 -7.02 9.73
CA ILE A 89 -2.15 -5.96 8.81
C ILE A 89 -3.34 -5.10 8.41
N ASP A 90 -4.47 -5.69 8.07
CA ASP A 90 -5.65 -4.94 7.63
C ASP A 90 -6.25 -4.10 8.75
N THR A 91 -6.35 -4.65 9.97
CA THR A 91 -6.99 -3.96 11.08
C THR A 91 -6.07 -2.92 11.68
N LEU A 92 -4.79 -3.23 11.91
CA LEU A 92 -3.88 -2.32 12.61
C LEU A 92 -3.27 -1.29 11.66
N TYR A 93 -2.80 -1.72 10.50
CA TYR A 93 -2.04 -0.84 9.62
C TYR A 93 -2.95 0.09 8.82
N ALA A 94 -4.11 -0.38 8.35
CA ALA A 94 -5.03 0.46 7.56
C ALA A 94 -5.53 1.68 8.33
N GLN A 95 -5.71 1.57 9.66
CA GLN A 95 -6.13 2.68 10.53
C GLN A 95 -5.10 3.80 10.62
N LEU A 96 -3.85 3.52 10.25
CA LEU A 96 -2.74 4.45 10.35
C LEU A 96 -2.39 5.08 9.00
N VAL A 97 -3.06 4.64 7.93
CA VAL A 97 -2.91 5.22 6.58
C VAL A 97 -3.67 6.55 6.52
N ILE A 98 -2.99 7.57 6.00
CA ILE A 98 -3.58 8.88 5.72
C ILE A 98 -3.72 9.00 4.20
N VAL A 99 -4.92 9.31 3.72
CA VAL A 99 -5.18 9.51 2.28
C VAL A 99 -5.10 11.00 1.97
N VAL A 100 -4.46 11.36 0.87
CA VAL A 100 -4.48 12.72 0.34
C VAL A 100 -5.57 12.80 -0.73
N ASP A 101 -6.63 13.56 -0.48
CA ASP A 101 -7.69 13.76 -1.48
C ASP A 101 -7.24 14.76 -2.57
N ARG A 102 -8.02 14.87 -3.65
CA ARG A 102 -7.79 15.72 -4.83
C ARG A 102 -7.60 17.21 -4.51
N ASP A 103 -8.13 17.66 -3.37
CA ASP A 103 -7.98 19.03 -2.86
C ASP A 103 -6.73 19.21 -1.97
N GLU A 104 -5.77 18.26 -2.03
CA GLU A 104 -4.57 18.16 -1.18
C GLU A 104 -4.87 18.10 0.33
N GLN A 105 -6.10 17.74 0.70
CA GLN A 105 -6.51 17.59 2.09
C GLN A 105 -6.10 16.22 2.62
N MET A 106 -5.44 16.20 3.79
CA MET A 106 -5.12 14.97 4.51
C MET A 106 -6.35 14.45 5.25
N VAL A 107 -6.87 13.32 4.81
CA VAL A 107 -7.99 12.65 5.46
C VAL A 107 -7.45 11.48 6.28
N LYS A 108 -7.49 11.62 7.61
CA LYS A 108 -7.22 10.50 8.52
C LYS A 108 -8.42 9.58 8.51
N VAL A 109 -8.18 8.29 8.29
CA VAL A 109 -9.24 7.29 8.22
C VAL A 109 -9.70 7.00 9.63
N ASN A 110 -10.94 7.38 9.93
CA ASN A 110 -11.54 7.12 11.24
C ASN A 110 -12.05 5.67 11.33
N LEU A 111 -12.06 5.14 12.56
CA LEU A 111 -12.33 3.74 12.94
C LEU A 111 -13.73 3.19 12.60
N ASP A 112 -14.60 3.97 11.96
CA ASP A 112 -15.87 3.47 11.47
C ASP A 112 -15.63 2.59 10.25
N SER A 113 -15.44 1.31 10.54
CA SER A 113 -15.22 0.17 9.63
C SER A 113 -16.23 0.04 8.48
N THR A 114 -17.27 0.88 8.47
CA THR A 114 -18.35 0.95 7.48
C THR A 114 -18.13 2.02 6.40
N THR A 115 -17.14 2.89 6.54
CA THR A 115 -16.87 3.93 5.53
C THR A 115 -16.26 3.34 4.25
N ASP A 116 -16.71 3.81 3.09
CA ASP A 116 -16.16 3.40 1.79
C ASP A 116 -14.63 3.60 1.69
N LEU A 117 -14.10 4.55 2.46
CA LEU A 117 -12.67 4.83 2.57
C LEU A 117 -11.88 3.67 3.20
N HIS A 118 -12.41 3.03 4.25
CA HIS A 118 -11.75 1.88 4.87
C HIS A 118 -11.70 0.69 3.91
N ARG A 119 -12.77 0.46 3.14
CA ARG A 119 -12.80 -0.57 2.08
C ARG A 119 -11.79 -0.26 0.97
N ALA A 120 -11.68 1.01 0.57
CA ALA A 120 -10.72 1.45 -0.45
C ALA A 120 -9.26 1.22 -0.01
N ILE A 121 -8.92 1.54 1.24
CA ILE A 121 -7.57 1.31 1.79
C ILE A 121 -7.27 -0.18 1.88
N ARG A 122 -8.22 -0.99 2.36
CA ARG A 122 -8.04 -2.44 2.39
C ARG A 122 -7.73 -2.98 0.99
N GLY A 123 -8.49 -2.57 -0.02
CA GLY A 123 -8.24 -2.93 -1.42
C GLY A 123 -6.86 -2.45 -1.92
N PHE A 124 -6.44 -1.23 -1.54
CA PHE A 124 -5.11 -0.72 -1.85
C PHE A 124 -3.98 -1.58 -1.24
N LEU A 125 -4.11 -1.97 0.02
CA LEU A 125 -3.11 -2.80 0.72
C LEU A 125 -3.12 -4.24 0.17
N GLU A 126 -4.30 -4.81 -0.07
CA GLU A 126 -4.46 -6.13 -0.69
C GLU A 126 -3.83 -6.20 -2.08
N ASP A 127 -4.08 -5.20 -2.93
CA ASP A 127 -3.49 -5.13 -4.26
C ASP A 127 -1.96 -5.14 -4.20
N ARG A 128 -1.37 -4.36 -3.28
CA ARG A 128 0.08 -4.30 -3.07
C ARG A 128 0.65 -5.62 -2.54
N ARG A 129 -0.03 -6.30 -1.62
CA ARG A 129 0.40 -7.61 -1.10
C ARG A 129 0.23 -8.75 -2.09
N SER A 130 -0.81 -8.70 -2.92
CA SER A 130 -1.11 -9.75 -3.89
C SER A 130 -0.03 -9.90 -4.98
N GLY A 131 0.88 -8.92 -5.11
CA GLY A 131 1.92 -8.93 -6.12
C GLY A 131 1.38 -8.88 -7.55
N LYS A 132 0.06 -8.67 -7.75
CA LYS A 132 -0.50 -8.32 -9.05
C LYS A 132 0.22 -7.05 -9.48
N ARG A 133 1.09 -7.14 -10.49
CA ARG A 133 1.80 -5.99 -11.08
C ARG A 133 0.76 -4.91 -11.41
N ARG A 134 0.61 -3.93 -10.52
CA ARG A 134 -0.22 -2.75 -10.79
C ARG A 134 0.46 -1.99 -11.90
N ILE A 135 -0.31 -1.67 -12.92
CA ILE A 135 0.10 -0.83 -14.03
C ILE A 135 0.16 0.61 -13.48
N THR A 136 1.32 0.99 -12.93
CA THR A 136 1.55 2.32 -12.34
C THR A 136 1.62 3.40 -13.42
N GLY A 137 1.47 4.66 -13.03
CA GLY A 137 1.69 5.80 -13.93
C GLY A 137 3.09 5.76 -14.55
N ASP A 138 4.11 5.53 -13.72
CA ASP A 138 5.51 5.42 -14.16
C ASP A 138 5.73 4.27 -15.14
N PHE A 139 5.10 3.12 -14.89
CA PHE A 139 5.13 1.99 -15.82
C PHE A 139 4.50 2.36 -17.16
N LEU A 140 3.37 3.07 -17.16
CA LEU A 140 2.74 3.54 -18.40
C LEU A 140 3.53 4.63 -19.11
N GLN A 141 4.27 5.48 -18.38
CA GLN A 141 5.21 6.43 -18.96
C GLN A 141 6.37 5.71 -19.65
N GLN A 142 6.91 4.65 -19.04
CA GLN A 142 7.95 3.82 -19.66
C GLN A 142 7.40 3.11 -20.91
N VAL A 143 6.19 2.56 -20.83
CA VAL A 143 5.49 1.99 -22.00
C VAL A 143 5.33 3.04 -23.10
N ALA A 144 4.90 4.26 -22.76
CA ALA A 144 4.75 5.35 -23.71
C ALA A 144 6.09 5.78 -24.34
N ALA A 145 7.16 5.83 -23.57
CA ALA A 145 8.50 6.15 -24.05
C ALA A 145 8.97 5.12 -25.09
N VAL A 146 8.88 3.82 -24.76
CA VAL A 146 9.23 2.73 -25.68
C VAL A 146 8.37 2.77 -26.93
N TYR A 147 7.07 3.04 -26.79
CA TYR A 147 6.15 3.17 -27.92
C TYR A 147 6.53 4.31 -28.85
N ARG A 148 6.82 5.51 -28.32
CA ARG A 148 7.21 6.70 -29.11
C ARG A 148 8.54 6.50 -29.84
N GLN A 149 9.52 5.89 -29.17
CA GLN A 149 10.84 5.60 -29.75
C GLN A 149 10.77 4.62 -30.94
N ASN A 150 9.69 3.84 -31.04
CA ASN A 150 9.52 2.79 -32.05
C ASN A 150 8.30 3.05 -32.95
N ILE A 151 7.84 4.30 -33.04
CA ILE A 151 6.58 4.66 -33.71
C ILE A 151 6.57 4.30 -35.20
N ASP A 152 7.73 4.35 -35.87
CA ASP A 152 7.87 4.12 -37.32
C ASP A 152 7.95 2.63 -37.71
N TYR A 153 7.98 1.73 -36.72
CA TYR A 153 8.11 0.29 -36.94
C TYR A 153 6.91 -0.45 -36.35
N ALA A 154 7.15 -1.36 -35.40
CA ALA A 154 6.14 -2.17 -34.73
C ALA A 154 6.08 -1.80 -33.23
N PRO A 155 5.57 -0.60 -32.87
CA PRO A 155 5.72 -0.06 -31.53
C PRO A 155 5.09 -0.93 -30.44
N THR A 156 3.90 -1.50 -30.69
CA THR A 156 3.24 -2.40 -29.73
C THR A 156 3.98 -3.73 -29.58
N ALA A 157 4.56 -4.27 -30.65
CA ALA A 157 5.36 -5.49 -30.59
C ALA A 157 6.67 -5.27 -29.83
N THR A 158 7.30 -4.10 -30.00
CA THR A 158 8.49 -3.70 -29.23
C THR A 158 8.16 -3.54 -27.74
N VAL A 159 7.01 -2.95 -27.39
CA VAL A 159 6.54 -2.90 -25.99
C VAL A 159 6.37 -4.31 -25.43
N ALA A 160 5.74 -5.22 -26.17
CA ALA A 160 5.55 -6.60 -25.71
C ALA A 160 6.90 -7.29 -25.41
N ARG A 161 7.88 -7.13 -26.30
CA ARG A 161 9.23 -7.68 -26.13
C ARG A 161 9.97 -7.04 -24.95
N THR A 162 9.93 -5.72 -24.84
CA THR A 162 10.67 -4.96 -23.82
C THR A 162 10.20 -5.30 -22.40
N PHE A 163 8.90 -5.47 -22.22
CA PHE A 163 8.31 -5.76 -20.90
C PHE A 163 8.04 -7.25 -20.65
N GLY A 164 8.39 -8.13 -21.61
CA GLY A 164 8.22 -9.58 -21.47
C GLY A 164 6.77 -10.02 -21.31
N VAL A 165 5.84 -9.37 -22.02
CA VAL A 165 4.39 -9.63 -21.93
C VAL A 165 3.82 -10.11 -23.26
N LYS A 166 2.64 -10.73 -23.23
CA LYS A 166 1.93 -11.13 -24.45
C LYS A 166 1.50 -9.89 -25.24
N HIS A 167 1.44 -9.99 -26.56
CA HIS A 167 1.05 -8.86 -27.43
C HIS A 167 -0.30 -8.24 -27.02
N ARG A 168 -1.29 -9.05 -26.64
CA ARG A 168 -2.58 -8.56 -26.14
C ARG A 168 -2.43 -7.64 -24.91
N GLN A 169 -1.58 -8.02 -23.95
CA GLN A 169 -1.31 -7.22 -22.75
C GLN A 169 -0.57 -5.92 -23.10
N ALA A 170 0.36 -5.96 -24.06
CA ALA A 170 1.02 -4.76 -24.54
C ALA A 170 0.03 -3.77 -25.18
N THR A 171 -0.96 -4.26 -25.94
CA THR A 171 -2.05 -3.43 -26.46
C THR A 171 -2.85 -2.78 -25.33
N ASP A 172 -3.17 -3.54 -24.28
CA ASP A 172 -3.91 -3.02 -23.12
C ASP A 172 -3.10 -1.94 -22.37
N TYR A 173 -1.78 -2.09 -22.24
CA TYR A 173 -0.91 -1.09 -21.64
C TYR A 173 -0.83 0.19 -22.48
N VAL A 174 -0.70 0.07 -23.80
CA VAL A 174 -0.70 1.22 -24.71
C VAL A 174 -2.04 1.97 -24.65
N LYS A 175 -3.15 1.25 -24.58
CA LYS A 175 -4.48 1.85 -24.40
C LYS A 175 -4.55 2.64 -23.09
N GLN A 176 -4.14 2.04 -21.98
CA GLN A 176 -4.13 2.71 -20.68
C GLN A 176 -3.19 3.92 -20.65
N ALA A 177 -2.04 3.86 -21.35
CA ALA A 177 -1.15 5.00 -21.49
C ALA A 177 -1.81 6.15 -22.28
N ARG A 178 -2.63 5.86 -23.30
CA ARG A 178 -3.44 6.86 -24.01
C ARG A 178 -4.54 7.45 -23.13
N ASP A 179 -5.28 6.59 -22.42
CA ASP A 179 -6.37 7.01 -21.54
C ASP A 179 -5.87 7.94 -20.43
N ARG A 180 -4.61 7.78 -20.01
CA ARG A 180 -3.92 8.66 -19.04
C ARG A 180 -3.16 9.84 -19.67
N GLY A 181 -3.25 10.05 -20.98
CA GLY A 181 -2.63 11.18 -21.67
C GLY A 181 -1.11 11.06 -21.89
N PHE A 182 -0.50 9.92 -21.60
CA PHE A 182 0.92 9.67 -21.91
C PHE A 182 1.16 9.34 -23.38
N LEU A 183 0.12 9.06 -24.16
CA LEU A 183 0.20 8.91 -25.61
C LEU A 183 -0.94 9.68 -26.27
N PRO A 184 -0.74 10.21 -27.48
CA PRO A 184 -1.80 10.90 -28.20
C PRO A 184 -2.98 9.94 -28.47
N PRO A 185 -4.22 10.45 -28.45
CA PRO A 185 -5.39 9.65 -28.83
C PRO A 185 -5.28 9.28 -30.31
N THR A 186 -5.56 8.03 -30.62
CA THR A 186 -5.62 7.58 -32.01
C THR A 186 -6.80 8.23 -32.71
N LYS A 187 -6.55 9.12 -33.68
CA LYS A 187 -7.56 9.47 -34.69
C LYS A 187 -7.74 8.26 -35.60
N GLN A 188 -8.99 7.91 -35.92
CA GLN A 188 -9.29 6.86 -36.90
C GLN A 188 -8.46 7.11 -38.16
N GLY A 189 -7.67 6.10 -38.55
CA GLY A 189 -7.00 6.05 -39.85
C GLY A 189 -5.54 6.50 -39.92
N ARG A 190 -4.91 7.10 -38.90
CA ARG A 190 -3.45 7.39 -38.93
C ARG A 190 -2.81 7.32 -37.55
N ALA A 191 -1.82 6.45 -37.38
CA ALA A 191 -0.86 6.57 -36.29
C ALA A 191 -0.01 7.83 -36.54
N LYS A 192 -0.18 8.86 -35.71
CA LYS A 192 0.78 9.96 -35.59
C LYS A 192 1.04 10.22 -34.10
N ALA A 193 2.31 10.53 -33.82
CA ALA A 193 2.83 10.97 -32.53
C ALA A 193 2.30 12.36 -32.15
#